data_AF-A0A847H6F4-F1
#
_entry.id   AF-A0A847H6F4-F1
#
_cell.length_a   1.000
_cell.length_b   1.000
_cell.length_c   1.000
_cell.angle_alpha   90.00
_cell.angle_beta   90.00
_cell.angle_gamma   90.00
#
_symmetry.space_group_name_H-M   'P 1'
#
loop_
_entity.id
_entity.type
_entity.pdbx_description
1 polymer ?
#
loop_
_entity_poly.entity_id
_entity_poly.type
_entity_poly.pdbx_seq_one_letter_code
_entity_poly.pdbx_strand_id
1 'polypeptide(L)'
;MRTLVSNPTRQLREKSRIVSKLSNIISNIGFGKEKSRELSLSDHIFYLLKAAETLNPKEKNRIENYFVEMGDLAVPYLVSSLKKCTGTARGMAAMALIRIGTPSMRFLEETMAVEPEFGWAAEYIINEIKGTQIKLTERSVKNRDLEKVLVS
;
A
#
# COMPACT_ATOMS: atom_id res chain seq x y z
N MET A 1 5.99 35.06 -5.33
CA MET A 1 5.70 33.68 -4.91
C MET A 1 6.27 32.72 -5.95
N ARG A 2 7.28 31.91 -5.61
CA ARG A 2 7.86 30.90 -6.51
C ARG A 2 7.10 29.58 -6.32
N THR A 3 6.29 29.21 -7.31
CA THR A 3 5.69 27.89 -7.42
C THR A 3 6.78 26.86 -7.72
N LEU A 4 6.91 25.87 -6.85
CA LEU A 4 7.73 24.68 -7.06
C LEU A 4 7.08 23.82 -8.15
N VAL A 5 7.38 24.14 -9.42
CA VAL A 5 7.04 23.28 -10.55
C VAL A 5 7.91 22.03 -10.42
N SER A 6 7.30 20.90 -10.03
CA SER A 6 7.95 19.60 -10.01
C SER A 6 8.44 19.29 -11.43
N ASN A 7 9.77 19.20 -11.59
CA ASN A 7 10.39 18.99 -12.89
C ASN A 7 9.98 17.60 -13.46
N PRO A 8 9.23 17.53 -14.57
CA PRO A 8 8.71 16.28 -15.13
C PRO A 8 9.80 15.25 -15.42
N THR A 9 10.99 15.74 -15.80
CA THR A 9 12.17 14.93 -16.11
C THR A 9 12.69 14.16 -14.88
N ARG A 10 12.51 14.70 -13.68
CA ARG A 10 12.93 14.05 -12.42
C ARG A 10 11.98 12.91 -12.05
N GLN A 11 10.66 13.14 -12.14
CA GLN A 11 9.65 12.10 -11.93
C GLN A 11 9.78 10.94 -12.92
N LEU A 12 10.04 11.24 -14.20
CA LEU A 12 10.27 10.22 -15.24
C LEU A 12 11.51 9.37 -14.95
N ARG A 13 12.62 10.00 -14.51
CA ARG A 13 13.83 9.28 -14.08
C ARG A 13 13.60 8.39 -12.87
N GLU A 14 12.81 8.87 -11.92
CA GLU A 14 12.49 8.14 -10.68
C GLU A 14 11.61 6.93 -10.98
N LYS A 15 10.58 7.10 -11.83
CA LYS A 15 9.77 5.99 -12.38
C LYS A 15 10.63 4.97 -13.12
N SER A 16 11.51 5.41 -14.02
CA SER A 16 12.41 4.53 -14.77
C SER A 16 13.35 3.74 -13.84
N ARG A 17 13.88 4.37 -12.79
CA ARG A 17 14.74 3.70 -11.80
C ARG A 17 13.98 2.68 -10.96
N ILE A 18 12.72 2.95 -10.62
CA ILE A 18 11.84 2.01 -9.93
C ILE A 18 11.60 0.79 -10.85
N VAL A 19 11.24 1.02 -12.12
CA VAL A 19 11.02 -0.05 -13.11
C VAL A 19 12.26 -0.94 -13.28
N SER A 20 13.47 -0.37 -13.36
CA SER A 20 14.71 -1.17 -13.46
C SER A 20 14.99 -2.00 -12.19
N LYS A 21 14.70 -1.45 -11.00
CA LYS A 21 14.82 -2.22 -9.75
C LYS A 21 13.82 -3.38 -9.72
N LEU A 22 12.60 -3.17 -10.21
CA LEU A 22 11.56 -4.19 -10.29
C LEU A 22 11.93 -5.32 -11.23
N SER A 23 12.44 -4.98 -12.42
CA SER A 23 12.92 -5.97 -13.40
C SER A 23 13.98 -6.90 -12.81
N ASN A 24 14.89 -6.38 -11.99
CA ASN A 24 15.93 -7.17 -11.33
C ASN A 24 15.37 -8.09 -10.24
N ILE A 25 14.38 -7.63 -9.48
CA ILE A 25 13.70 -8.45 -8.46
C ILE A 25 12.98 -9.63 -9.14
N ILE A 26 12.23 -9.36 -10.22
CA ILE A 26 11.51 -10.40 -10.99
C ILE A 26 12.49 -11.43 -11.57
N SER A 27 13.61 -10.96 -12.13
CA SER A 27 14.64 -11.84 -12.71
C SER A 27 15.23 -12.82 -11.69
N ASN A 28 15.29 -12.41 -10.43
CA ASN A 28 15.83 -13.24 -9.34
C ASN A 28 14.79 -14.18 -8.69
N ILE A 29 13.50 -14.01 -8.96
CA ILE A 29 12.41 -14.82 -8.39
C ILE A 29 12.04 -16.03 -9.28
N GLY A 30 12.76 -16.27 -10.38
CA GLY A 30 12.60 -17.48 -11.19
C GLY A 30 11.46 -17.44 -12.22
N PHE A 31 10.92 -16.26 -12.53
CA PHE A 31 10.02 -16.05 -13.67
C PHE A 31 10.79 -16.00 -15.00
N GLY A 32 11.51 -17.08 -15.32
CA GLY A 32 12.42 -17.15 -16.48
C GLY A 32 11.76 -17.17 -17.86
N LYS A 33 10.41 -17.19 -17.95
CA LYS A 33 9.68 -17.36 -19.23
C LYS A 33 9.03 -16.10 -19.81
N GLU A 34 9.07 -14.95 -19.15
CA GLU A 34 8.39 -13.73 -19.62
C GLU A 34 9.34 -12.61 -20.07
N LYS A 35 10.40 -12.95 -20.81
CA LYS A 35 11.40 -11.99 -21.30
C LYS A 35 10.90 -10.95 -22.32
N SER A 36 9.64 -11.00 -22.74
CA SER A 36 9.12 -10.20 -23.87
C SER A 36 7.79 -9.47 -23.62
N ARG A 37 7.26 -9.44 -22.39
CA ARG A 37 6.05 -8.67 -22.07
C ARG A 37 6.40 -7.45 -21.22
N GLU A 38 6.00 -6.27 -21.66
CA GLU A 38 5.87 -5.11 -20.77
C GLU A 38 4.79 -5.45 -19.73
N LEU A 39 5.22 -5.83 -18.53
CA LEU A 39 4.30 -6.06 -17.42
C LEU A 39 3.73 -4.73 -16.96
N SER A 40 2.40 -4.62 -16.91
CA SER A 40 1.77 -3.46 -16.29
C SER A 40 2.04 -3.44 -14.79
N LEU A 41 1.87 -2.28 -14.15
CA LEU A 41 1.98 -2.19 -12.70
C LEU A 41 0.97 -3.12 -11.98
N SER A 42 -0.21 -3.31 -12.58
CA SER A 42 -1.21 -4.26 -12.09
C SER A 42 -0.69 -5.69 -12.08
N ASP A 43 -0.09 -6.13 -13.19
CA ASP A 43 0.45 -7.49 -13.33
C ASP A 43 1.58 -7.69 -12.32
N HIS A 44 2.44 -6.70 -12.17
CA HIS A 44 3.55 -6.76 -11.24
C HIS A 44 3.10 -6.95 -9.78
N ILE A 45 2.15 -6.12 -9.32
CA ILE A 45 1.60 -6.24 -7.96
C ILE A 45 0.92 -7.60 -7.77
N PHE A 46 0.14 -8.05 -8.75
CA PHE A 46 -0.51 -9.36 -8.71
C PHE A 46 0.48 -10.51 -8.60
N TYR A 47 1.54 -10.52 -9.43
CA TYR A 47 2.56 -11.57 -9.40
C TYR A 47 3.38 -11.58 -8.12
N LEU A 48 3.72 -10.41 -7.55
CA LEU A 48 4.39 -10.35 -6.26
C LEU A 48 3.53 -10.91 -5.13
N LEU A 49 2.22 -10.59 -5.12
CA LEU A 49 1.29 -11.16 -4.15
C LEU A 49 1.18 -12.69 -4.30
N LYS A 50 1.16 -13.21 -5.53
CA LYS A 50 1.15 -14.65 -5.79
C LYS A 50 2.44 -15.35 -5.40
N ALA A 51 3.59 -14.77 -5.76
CA ALA A 51 4.88 -15.29 -5.34
C ALA A 51 4.97 -15.36 -3.81
N ALA A 52 4.45 -14.34 -3.12
CA ALA A 52 4.48 -14.28 -1.67
C ALA A 52 3.76 -15.43 -0.96
N GLU A 53 2.87 -16.19 -1.62
CA GLU A 53 2.20 -17.34 -1.00
C GLU A 53 3.20 -18.42 -0.54
N THR A 54 4.32 -18.59 -1.25
CA THR A 54 5.34 -19.62 -0.99
C THR A 54 6.61 -19.11 -0.28
N LEU A 55 6.72 -17.79 -0.07
CA LEU A 55 7.92 -17.17 0.51
C LEU A 55 7.98 -17.26 2.05
N ASN A 56 9.19 -17.11 2.58
CA ASN A 56 9.38 -17.01 4.03
C ASN A 56 8.90 -15.64 4.57
N PRO A 57 8.65 -15.51 5.89
CA PRO A 57 8.12 -14.28 6.48
C PRO A 57 8.95 -13.02 6.21
N LYS A 58 10.28 -13.14 6.16
CA LYS A 58 11.17 -12.00 5.91
C LYS A 58 10.99 -11.43 4.51
N GLU A 59 10.80 -12.29 3.51
CA GLU A 59 10.56 -11.90 2.13
C GLU A 59 9.15 -11.34 1.92
N LYS A 60 8.15 -11.94 2.56
CA LYS A 60 6.77 -11.42 2.60
C LYS A 60 6.74 -9.97 3.11
N ASN A 61 7.43 -9.70 4.21
CA ASN A 61 7.54 -8.34 4.77
C ASN A 61 8.22 -7.35 3.83
N ARG A 62 9.21 -7.79 3.04
CA ARG A 62 9.85 -6.94 2.03
C ARG A 62 8.88 -6.56 0.91
N ILE A 63 8.08 -7.51 0.44
CA ILE A 63 7.06 -7.27 -0.58
C ILE A 63 5.98 -6.31 -0.04
N GLU A 64 5.50 -6.54 1.18
CA GLU A 64 4.51 -5.65 1.79
C GLU A 64 5.06 -4.23 1.99
N ASN A 65 6.29 -4.08 2.52
CA ASN A 65 6.95 -2.78 2.64
C ASN A 65 7.10 -2.09 1.30
N TYR A 66 7.43 -2.84 0.24
CA TYR A 66 7.52 -2.30 -1.10
C TYR A 66 6.18 -1.69 -1.56
N PHE A 67 5.05 -2.35 -1.31
CA PHE A 67 3.73 -1.79 -1.62
C PHE A 67 3.41 -0.55 -0.80
N VAL A 68 3.78 -0.53 0.48
CA VAL A 68 3.57 0.64 1.36
C VAL A 68 4.42 1.83 0.89
N GLU A 69 5.67 1.61 0.50
CA GLU A 69 6.55 2.64 -0.07
C GLU A 69 6.02 3.22 -1.38
N MET A 70 5.30 2.43 -2.18
CA MET A 70 4.61 2.92 -3.38
C MET A 70 3.43 3.84 -3.05
N GLY A 71 2.81 3.68 -1.87
CA GLY A 71 1.70 4.50 -1.40
C GLY A 71 0.49 4.47 -2.35
N ASP A 72 -0.08 5.66 -2.59
CA ASP A 72 -1.29 5.90 -3.39
C ASP A 72 -1.24 5.22 -4.77
N LEU A 73 -0.06 5.12 -5.38
CA LEU A 73 0.12 4.50 -6.70
C LEU A 73 -0.23 3.01 -6.72
N ALA A 74 -0.08 2.31 -5.60
CA ALA A 74 -0.38 0.89 -5.51
C ALA A 74 -1.86 0.60 -5.21
N VAL A 75 -2.59 1.57 -4.65
CA VAL A 75 -3.94 1.38 -4.10
C VAL A 75 -4.93 0.76 -5.09
N PRO A 76 -5.10 1.27 -6.33
CA PRO A 76 -6.09 0.70 -7.26
C PRO A 76 -5.80 -0.78 -7.60
N TYR A 77 -4.52 -1.13 -7.68
CA TYR A 77 -4.06 -2.46 -8.06
C TYR A 77 -4.11 -3.46 -6.89
N LEU A 78 -3.86 -2.98 -5.67
CA LEU A 78 -4.06 -3.75 -4.44
C LEU A 78 -5.55 -4.04 -4.22
N VAL A 79 -6.44 -3.07 -4.47
CA VAL A 79 -7.90 -3.28 -4.41
C VAL A 79 -8.37 -4.27 -5.48
N SER A 80 -7.90 -4.13 -6.73
CA SER A 80 -8.14 -5.14 -7.77
C SER A 80 -7.65 -6.53 -7.35
N SER A 81 -6.48 -6.62 -6.73
CA SER A 81 -5.93 -7.89 -6.25
C SER A 81 -6.72 -8.46 -5.07
N LEU A 82 -7.27 -7.62 -4.19
CA LEU A 82 -8.10 -8.06 -3.07
C LEU A 82 -9.35 -8.81 -3.56
N LYS A 83 -9.92 -8.38 -4.69
CA LYS A 83 -11.07 -9.03 -5.35
C LYS A 83 -10.71 -10.33 -6.06
N LYS A 84 -9.51 -10.43 -6.61
CA LYS A 84 -9.07 -11.55 -7.46
C LYS A 84 -8.34 -12.67 -6.70
N CYS A 85 -7.67 -12.33 -5.60
CA CYS A 85 -6.85 -13.25 -4.82
C CYS A 85 -7.61 -13.86 -3.64
N THR A 86 -7.09 -14.97 -3.13
CA THR A 86 -7.55 -15.64 -1.91
C THR A 86 -6.38 -15.88 -0.96
N GLY A 87 -6.64 -16.37 0.26
CA GLY A 87 -5.63 -16.80 1.22
C GLY A 87 -4.57 -15.72 1.55
N THR A 88 -3.30 -16.14 1.57
CA THR A 88 -2.15 -15.28 1.93
C THR A 88 -2.02 -14.07 1.03
N ALA A 89 -2.20 -14.21 -0.28
CA ALA A 89 -2.11 -13.09 -1.21
C ALA A 89 -3.19 -12.03 -0.93
N ARG A 90 -4.43 -12.46 -0.65
CA ARG A 90 -5.50 -11.53 -0.26
C ARG A 90 -5.20 -10.83 1.06
N GLY A 91 -4.73 -11.58 2.06
CA GLY A 91 -4.35 -11.02 3.36
C GLY A 91 -3.25 -9.96 3.26
N MET A 92 -2.23 -10.22 2.43
CA MET A 92 -1.14 -9.28 2.21
C MET A 92 -1.59 -8.01 1.49
N ALA A 93 -2.47 -8.12 0.49
CA ALA A 93 -3.06 -6.97 -0.17
C ALA A 93 -3.86 -6.10 0.82
N ALA A 94 -4.66 -6.73 1.69
CA ALA A 94 -5.39 -6.03 2.74
C ALA A 94 -4.44 -5.32 3.72
N MET A 95 -3.39 -6.01 4.18
CA MET A 95 -2.44 -5.45 5.14
C MET A 95 -1.66 -4.26 4.56
N ALA A 96 -1.25 -4.36 3.29
CA ALA A 96 -0.64 -3.23 2.59
C ALA A 96 -1.60 -2.03 2.50
N LEU A 97 -2.87 -2.24 2.14
CA LEU A 97 -3.88 -1.18 2.10
C LEU A 97 -4.08 -0.51 3.47
N ILE A 98 -4.15 -1.30 4.55
CA ILE A 98 -4.27 -0.79 5.92
C ILE A 98 -3.07 0.11 6.26
N ARG A 99 -1.86 -0.35 5.96
CA ARG A 99 -0.62 0.39 6.25
C ARG A 99 -0.41 1.63 5.38
N ILE A 100 -0.95 1.65 4.16
CA ILE A 100 -0.99 2.86 3.31
C ILE A 100 -1.94 3.90 3.93
N GLY A 101 -3.05 3.46 4.53
CA GLY A 101 -3.92 4.32 5.34
C GLY A 101 -4.92 5.15 4.52
N THR A 102 -5.03 6.45 4.79
CA THR A 102 -6.08 7.34 4.25
C THR A 102 -6.26 7.28 2.71
N PRO A 103 -5.21 7.18 1.89
CA PRO A 103 -5.37 7.00 0.44
C PRO A 103 -6.18 5.74 0.08
N SER A 104 -5.96 4.65 0.80
CA SER A 104 -6.73 3.41 0.64
C SER A 104 -8.20 3.60 1.02
N MET A 105 -8.50 4.31 2.11
CA MET A 105 -9.88 4.55 2.54
C MET A 105 -10.70 5.22 1.46
N ARG A 106 -10.19 6.32 0.88
CA ARG A 106 -10.89 7.08 -0.16
C ARG A 106 -11.24 6.20 -1.36
N PHE A 107 -10.25 5.43 -1.84
CA PHE A 107 -10.45 4.56 -2.99
C PHE A 107 -11.43 3.41 -2.67
N LEU A 108 -11.39 2.86 -1.46
CA LEU A 108 -12.30 1.80 -1.02
C LEU A 108 -13.74 2.30 -0.91
N GLU A 109 -13.96 3.51 -0.39
CA GLU A 109 -15.27 4.17 -0.33
C GLU A 109 -15.84 4.41 -1.73
N GLU A 110 -15.00 4.90 -2.66
CA GLU A 110 -15.38 5.06 -4.07
C GLU A 110 -15.71 3.71 -4.73
N THR A 111 -14.94 2.66 -4.43
CA THR A 111 -15.15 1.32 -5.00
C THR A 111 -16.43 0.68 -4.49
N MET A 112 -16.73 0.74 -3.20
CA MET A 112 -17.95 0.13 -2.65
C MET A 112 -19.24 0.84 -3.09
N ALA A 113 -19.15 2.12 -3.48
CA ALA A 113 -20.28 2.85 -4.06
C ALA A 113 -20.69 2.32 -5.45
N VAL A 114 -19.74 1.74 -6.19
CA VAL A 114 -19.97 1.16 -7.53
C VAL A 114 -20.06 -0.37 -7.52
N GLU A 115 -19.46 -1.04 -6.54
CA GLU A 115 -19.44 -2.50 -6.38
C GLU A 115 -19.89 -2.90 -4.95
N PRO A 116 -21.20 -2.85 -4.63
CA PRO A 116 -21.70 -3.09 -3.28
C PRO A 116 -21.37 -4.48 -2.71
N GLU A 117 -21.20 -5.50 -3.55
CA GLU A 117 -20.80 -6.85 -3.16
C GLU A 117 -19.39 -6.92 -2.54
N PHE A 118 -18.55 -5.92 -2.84
CA PHE A 118 -17.23 -5.74 -2.25
C PHE A 118 -17.28 -5.00 -0.90
N GLY A 119 -18.44 -4.47 -0.52
CA GLY A 119 -18.63 -3.60 0.63
C GLY A 119 -18.09 -4.17 1.94
N TRP A 120 -18.37 -5.44 2.25
CA TRP A 120 -17.92 -6.06 3.50
C TRP A 120 -16.38 -6.04 3.67
N ALA A 121 -15.63 -6.25 2.58
CA ALA A 121 -14.17 -6.28 2.61
C ALA A 121 -13.61 -4.86 2.70
N ALA A 122 -14.21 -3.93 1.96
CA ALA A 122 -13.86 -2.51 2.01
C ALA A 122 -14.10 -1.92 3.41
N GLU A 123 -15.27 -2.15 3.99
CA GLU A 123 -15.65 -1.69 5.33
C GLU A 123 -14.71 -2.23 6.40
N TYR A 124 -14.36 -3.52 6.33
CA TYR A 124 -13.38 -4.11 7.24
C TYR A 124 -12.06 -3.35 7.20
N ILE A 125 -11.47 -3.15 6.01
CA ILE A 125 -10.19 -2.45 5.86
C ILE A 125 -10.29 -0.99 6.32
N ILE A 126 -11.37 -0.30 5.96
CA ILE A 126 -11.62 1.08 6.38
C ILE A 126 -11.67 1.18 7.91
N ASN A 127 -12.32 0.23 8.58
CA ASN A 127 -12.42 0.20 10.04
C ASN A 127 -11.06 -0.09 10.70
N GLU A 128 -10.26 -1.00 10.14
CA GLU A 128 -8.88 -1.23 10.59
C GLU A 128 -8.02 0.04 10.47
N ILE A 129 -8.16 0.78 9.36
CA ILE A 129 -7.43 2.05 9.18
C ILE A 129 -7.89 3.09 10.21
N LYS A 130 -9.20 3.23 10.43
CA LYS A 130 -9.74 4.16 11.45
C LYS A 130 -9.30 3.78 12.86
N GLY A 131 -9.29 2.48 13.19
CA GLY A 131 -8.89 1.98 14.51
C GLY A 131 -7.39 2.12 14.78
N THR A 132 -6.55 2.14 13.75
CA THR A 132 -5.09 2.32 13.87
C THR A 132 -4.65 3.79 13.90
N GLN A 133 -5.53 4.74 13.58
CA GLN A 133 -5.24 6.16 13.76
C GLN A 133 -5.20 6.51 15.26
N ILE A 134 -4.02 6.87 15.77
CA ILE A 134 -3.89 7.42 17.12
C ILE A 134 -4.66 8.74 17.16
N LYS A 135 -5.76 8.79 17.93
CA LYS A 135 -6.42 10.05 18.27
C LYS A 135 -5.45 10.91 19.09
N LEU A 136 -4.78 11.87 18.44
CA LEU A 136 -3.87 12.83 19.08
C LEU A 136 -4.54 13.65 20.20
N THR A 137 -5.88 13.64 20.27
CA THR A 137 -6.67 14.36 21.26
C THR A 137 -6.51 13.85 22.69
N GLU A 138 -6.18 12.58 22.93
CA GLU A 138 -6.10 12.03 24.30
C GLU A 138 -4.69 12.13 24.91
N ARG A 139 -3.63 12.10 24.07
CA ARG A 139 -2.24 12.23 24.54
C ARG A 139 -1.85 13.68 24.88
N SER A 140 -2.46 14.67 24.23
CA SER A 140 -2.18 16.09 24.46
C SER A 140 -2.79 16.62 25.77
N VAL A 141 -3.91 16.07 26.25
CA VAL A 141 -4.58 16.55 27.47
C VAL A 141 -3.80 16.10 28.71
N LYS A 142 -3.36 14.83 28.75
CA LYS A 142 -2.64 14.26 29.90
C LYS A 142 -1.30 14.94 30.20
N ASN A 143 -0.61 15.48 29.19
CA ASN A 143 0.65 16.19 29.38
C ASN A 143 0.46 17.65 29.86
N ARG A 144 -0.68 18.30 29.53
CA ARG A 144 -0.98 19.66 30.01
C ARG A 144 -1.34 19.72 31.49
N ASP A 145 -1.91 18.65 32.03
CA ASP A 145 -2.25 18.59 33.45
C ASP A 145 -1.01 18.30 34.33
N LEU A 146 -0.01 17.56 33.81
CA LEU A 146 1.25 17.31 34.51
C LEU A 146 2.15 18.56 34.57
N GLU A 147 2.17 19.37 33.50
CA GLU A 147 2.93 20.63 33.49
C GLU A 147 2.33 21.70 34.41
N LYS A 148 1.02 21.67 34.69
CA LYS A 148 0.40 22.59 35.65
C LYS A 148 0.70 22.25 37.11
N VAL A 149 0.92 20.99 37.44
CA VAL A 149 1.22 20.53 38.81
C VAL A 149 2.69 20.75 39.19
N LEU A 150 3.59 20.82 38.20
CA LEU A 150 5.02 21.03 38.43
C LEU A 150 5.43 22.52 38.49
N VAL A 151 4.50 23.44 38.19
CA VAL A 151 4.74 24.90 38.15
C VAL A 151 3.88 25.64 39.20
N SER A 152 3.25 24.91 40.12
CA SER A 152 2.49 25.45 41.28
C SER A 152 3.14 25.03 42.59
#